data_AF-A0A226M780-F1
#
_entry.id   AF-A0A226M780-F1
#
_cell.length_a   1.000
_cell.length_b   1.000
_cell.length_c   1.000
_cell.angle_alpha   90.00
_cell.angle_beta   90.00
_cell.angle_gamma   90.00
#
_symmetry.space_group_name_H-M   'P 1'
#
loop_
_entity.id
_entity.type
_entity.pdbx_description
1 polymer ?
#
loop_
_entity_poly.entity_id
_entity_poly.type
_entity_poly.pdbx_seq_one_letter_code
_entity_poly.pdbx_strand_id
1 'polypeptide(L)'
;MENSQNAPLIHTTLETLLRFLNWIPLGYVYETKLISTLIYKVCITTEKRNVLMFWKVSLKCLTEIAGASVSQYEEQHVTLFTLTMMQLKQVKF
;
A
#
# COMPACT_ATOMS: atom_id res chain seq x y z
N MET A 1 -7.29 13.08 4.18
CA MET A 1 -6.74 11.92 4.91
C MET A 1 -5.39 12.25 5.57
N GLU A 2 -5.15 13.50 6.00
CA GLU A 2 -3.82 13.90 6.50
C GLU A 2 -3.70 13.93 8.03
N ASN A 3 -4.79 13.67 8.80
CA ASN A 3 -4.81 13.92 10.24
C ASN A 3 -5.47 12.83 11.12
N SER A 4 -5.91 11.68 10.61
CA SER A 4 -6.55 10.68 11.48
C SER A 4 -5.50 9.86 12.22
N GLN A 5 -5.41 9.99 13.55
CA GLN A 5 -4.58 9.15 14.43
C GLN A 5 -5.32 7.89 14.91
N ASN A 6 -6.58 7.70 14.49
CA ASN A 6 -7.42 6.57 14.90
C ASN A 6 -7.02 5.28 14.17
N ALA A 7 -6.20 4.47 14.84
CA ALA A 7 -5.74 3.17 14.34
C ALA A 7 -6.86 2.25 13.75
N PRO A 8 -7.98 1.98 14.44
CA PRO A 8 -9.03 1.10 13.90
C PRO A 8 -9.74 1.69 12.67
N LEU A 9 -9.84 3.02 12.57
CA LEU A 9 -10.42 3.68 11.41
C LEU A 9 -9.51 3.53 10.18
N ILE A 10 -8.20 3.72 10.35
CA ILE A 10 -7.21 3.51 9.30
C ILE A 10 -7.28 2.06 8.80
N HIS A 11 -7.38 1.09 9.73
CA HIS A 11 -7.44 -0.33 9.39
C HIS A 11 -8.67 -0.64 8.51
N THR A 12 -9.84 -0.20 8.96
CA THR A 12 -11.10 -0.41 8.23
C THR A 12 -11.09 0.29 6.87
N THR A 13 -10.47 1.47 6.77
CA THR A 13 -10.31 2.20 5.52
C THR A 13 -9.40 1.47 4.54
N LEU A 14 -8.33 0.83 5.02
CA LEU A 14 -7.45 0.02 4.18
C LEU A 14 -8.12 -1.27 3.72
N GLU A 15 -8.90 -1.94 4.58
CA GLU A 15 -9.65 -3.14 4.19
C GLU A 15 -10.76 -2.83 3.18
N THR A 16 -11.38 -1.66 3.26
CA THR A 16 -12.34 -1.21 2.24
C THR A 16 -11.64 -0.85 0.94
N LEU A 17 -10.50 -0.13 1.01
CA LEU A 17 -9.67 0.15 -0.15
C LEU A 17 -9.23 -1.13 -0.86
N LEU A 18 -8.83 -2.18 -0.12
CA LEU A 18 -8.44 -3.47 -0.68
C LEU A 18 -9.53 -4.07 -1.57
N ARG A 19 -10.80 -3.96 -1.17
CA ARG A 19 -11.94 -4.43 -1.97
C ARG A 19 -12.16 -3.55 -3.20
N PHE A 20 -11.91 -2.25 -3.10
CA PHE A 20 -12.01 -1.32 -4.22
C PHE A 20 -10.94 -1.56 -5.29
N LEU A 21 -9.72 -1.98 -4.91
CA LEU A 21 -8.62 -2.21 -5.86
C LEU A 21 -9.00 -3.19 -6.99
N ASN A 22 -9.87 -4.16 -6.70
CA ASN A 22 -10.35 -5.13 -7.69
C ASN A 22 -11.42 -4.59 -8.66
N TRP A 23 -12.02 -3.44 -8.36
CA TRP A 23 -13.15 -2.87 -9.13
C TRP A 23 -12.83 -1.55 -9.81
N ILE A 24 -11.78 -0.84 -9.38
CA ILE A 24 -11.42 0.47 -9.95
C ILE A 24 -10.53 0.32 -11.19
N PRO A 25 -10.57 1.29 -12.12
CA PRO A 25 -9.67 1.31 -13.28
C PRO A 25 -8.21 1.36 -12.83
N LEU A 26 -7.36 0.54 -13.45
CA LEU A 26 -5.94 0.42 -13.10
C LEU A 26 -5.18 1.75 -13.28
N GLY A 27 -5.59 2.60 -14.23
CA GLY A 27 -5.05 3.95 -14.38
C GLY A 27 -5.18 4.79 -13.11
N TYR A 28 -6.28 4.66 -12.34
CA TYR A 28 -6.43 5.38 -11.07
C TYR A 28 -5.43 4.91 -9.99
N VAL A 29 -4.99 3.66 -10.06
CA VAL A 29 -4.00 3.10 -9.12
C VAL A 29 -2.59 3.57 -9.48
N TYR A 30 -2.23 3.54 -10.77
CA TYR A 30 -0.88 3.83 -11.25
C TYR A 30 -0.60 5.31 -11.50
N GLU A 31 -1.61 6.11 -11.86
CA GLU A 31 -1.44 7.53 -12.19
C GLU A 31 -1.60 8.44 -10.97
N THR A 32 -2.11 7.90 -9.85
CA THR A 32 -2.24 8.65 -8.59
C THR A 32 -1.13 8.32 -7.60
N LYS A 33 -1.06 9.10 -6.50
CA LYS A 33 -0.11 8.86 -5.40
C LYS A 33 -0.55 7.72 -4.44
N LEU A 34 -1.44 6.82 -4.88
CA LEU A 34 -1.98 5.77 -4.01
C LEU A 34 -0.90 4.79 -3.57
N ILE A 35 -0.09 4.31 -4.52
CA ILE A 35 1.02 3.37 -4.27
C ILE A 35 2.04 3.98 -3.30
N SER A 36 2.50 5.19 -3.57
CA SER A 36 3.47 5.87 -2.71
C SER A 36 2.88 6.16 -1.33
N THR A 37 1.60 6.50 -1.23
CA THR A 37 0.94 6.69 0.07
C THR A 37 0.85 5.39 0.87
N LEU A 38 0.50 4.27 0.24
CA LEU A 38 0.47 2.95 0.89
C LEU A 38 1.87 2.55 1.41
N ILE A 39 2.90 2.70 0.57
CA ILE A 39 4.28 2.33 0.94
C ILE A 39 4.83 3.26 2.02
N TYR A 40 4.69 4.58 1.90
CA TYR A 40 5.35 5.53 2.81
C TYR A 40 4.51 5.87 4.04
N LYS A 41 3.20 6.05 3.91
CA LYS A 41 2.36 6.45 5.06
C LYS A 41 1.94 5.26 5.92
N VAL A 42 1.69 4.11 5.32
CA VAL A 42 1.07 2.99 6.05
C VAL A 42 2.12 2.01 6.58
N CYS A 43 3.20 1.76 5.83
CA CYS A 43 4.28 0.90 6.33
C CYS A 43 5.24 1.61 7.31
N ILE A 44 5.47 2.93 7.19
CA ILE A 44 6.52 3.64 7.95
C ILE A 44 5.97 4.46 9.13
N THR A 45 4.81 5.12 8.97
CA THR A 45 4.42 6.20 9.89
C THR A 45 3.81 5.73 11.21
N THR A 46 3.46 4.45 11.33
CA THR A 46 3.00 3.91 12.61
C THR A 46 4.19 3.52 13.46
N GLU A 47 4.33 4.15 14.64
CA GLU A 47 5.27 3.78 15.70
C GLU A 47 5.53 2.27 15.71
N LYS A 48 6.79 1.87 15.87
CA LYS A 48 7.33 0.49 15.79
C LYS A 48 6.48 -0.64 16.41
N ARG A 49 5.49 -0.36 17.25
CA ARG A 49 4.49 -1.31 17.79
C ARG A 49 3.28 -1.59 16.89
N ASN A 50 2.76 -0.60 16.17
CA ASN A 50 1.54 -0.74 15.37
C ASN A 50 1.79 -1.10 13.90
N VAL A 51 3.06 -1.13 13.48
CA VAL A 51 3.48 -1.60 12.14
C VAL A 51 2.84 -2.95 11.83
N LEU A 52 2.87 -3.91 12.76
CA LEU A 52 2.32 -5.26 12.53
C LEU A 52 0.83 -5.27 12.15
N MET A 53 0.07 -4.29 12.64
CA MET A 53 -1.38 -4.22 12.45
C MET A 53 -1.75 -3.75 11.04
N PHE A 54 -1.04 -2.75 10.50
CA PHE A 54 -1.32 -2.19 9.17
C PHE A 54 -0.48 -2.80 8.05
N TRP A 55 0.66 -3.39 8.40
CA TRP A 55 1.57 -4.03 7.46
C TRP A 55 0.89 -5.14 6.66
N LYS A 56 0.12 -6.01 7.34
CA LYS A 56 -0.56 -7.14 6.69
C LYS A 56 -1.55 -6.69 5.63
N VAL A 57 -2.39 -5.69 5.93
CA VAL A 57 -3.38 -5.19 4.97
C VAL A 57 -2.72 -4.39 3.85
N SER A 58 -1.64 -3.65 4.14
CA SER A 58 -0.89 -2.90 3.13
C SER A 58 -0.19 -3.82 2.14
N LEU A 59 0.44 -4.89 2.64
CA LEU A 59 1.05 -5.91 1.77
C LEU A 59 -0.01 -6.59 0.89
N LYS A 60 -1.18 -6.94 1.44
CA LYS A 60 -2.28 -7.47 0.62
C LYS A 60 -2.66 -6.50 -0.49
N CYS A 61 -2.83 -5.21 -0.19
CA CYS A 61 -3.11 -4.19 -1.22
C CYS A 61 -2.02 -4.16 -2.30
N LEU A 62 -0.74 -4.18 -1.91
CA LEU A 62 0.38 -4.17 -2.85
C LEU A 62 0.45 -5.46 -3.68
N THR A 63 0.10 -6.61 -3.11
CA THR A 63 0.04 -7.90 -3.81
C THR A 63 -1.09 -7.91 -4.85
N GLU A 64 -2.27 -7.39 -4.53
CA GLU A 64 -3.37 -7.28 -5.50
C GLU A 64 -2.97 -6.37 -6.67
N ILE A 65 -2.30 -5.25 -6.39
CA ILE A 65 -1.79 -4.33 -7.43
C ILE A 65 -0.73 -5.01 -8.29
N ALA A 66 0.19 -5.77 -7.68
CA ALA A 66 1.22 -6.52 -8.40
C ALA A 66 0.64 -7.68 -9.23
N GLY A 67 -0.47 -8.29 -8.78
CA GLY A 67 -1.19 -9.34 -9.50
C GLY A 67 -1.91 -8.83 -10.75
N ALA A 68 -2.27 -7.54 -10.78
CA ALA A 68 -2.75 -6.87 -11.98
C ALA A 68 -1.58 -6.59 -12.94
N SER A 69 -1.17 -7.62 -13.69
CA SER A 69 -0.14 -7.51 -14.72
C SER A 69 -0.65 -6.68 -15.91
N VAL A 70 -0.19 -5.44 -16.00
CA VAL A 70 -0.51 -4.54 -17.11
C VAL A 70 0.78 -4.14 -17.82
N SER A 71 0.93 -4.59 -19.06
CA SER A 71 2.09 -4.27 -19.92
C SER A 71 2.32 -2.78 -20.12
N GLN A 72 1.28 -1.97 -19.92
CA GLN A 72 1.29 -0.52 -20.07
C GLN A 72 1.95 0.23 -18.89
N TYR A 73 2.13 -0.44 -17.74
CA TYR A 73 2.65 0.16 -16.50
C TYR A 73 3.85 -0.61 -15.90
N GLU A 74 4.61 -1.35 -16.72
CA GLU A 74 5.73 -2.17 -16.24
C GLU A 74 6.75 -1.38 -15.42
N GLU A 75 7.09 -0.15 -15.82
CA GLU A 75 8.06 0.68 -15.10
C GLU A 75 7.55 1.08 -13.70
N GLN A 76 6.26 1.42 -13.59
CA GLN A 76 5.63 1.68 -12.29
C GLN A 76 5.57 0.41 -11.44
N HIS A 77 5.37 -0.76 -12.05
CA HIS A 77 5.41 -2.06 -11.38
C HIS A 77 6.79 -2.36 -10.78
N VAL A 78 7.86 -2.18 -11.56
CA VAL A 78 9.25 -2.36 -11.09
C VAL A 78 9.56 -1.37 -9.96
N THR A 79 9.10 -0.13 -10.08
CA THR A 79 9.28 0.90 -9.04
C THR A 79 8.53 0.53 -7.77
N LEU A 80 7.27 0.09 -7.88
CA LEU A 80 6.46 -0.38 -6.75
C LEU A 80 7.15 -1.54 -6.03
N PHE A 81 7.65 -2.52 -6.76
CA PHE A 81 8.34 -3.67 -6.19
C PHE A 81 9.63 -3.24 -5.46
N THR A 82 10.45 -2.42 -6.11
CA THR A 82 11.73 -1.94 -5.55
C THR A 82 11.51 -1.15 -4.26
N LEU A 83 10.55 -0.21 -4.26
CA LEU A 83 10.20 0.57 -3.09
C LEU A 83 9.67 -0.31 -1.94
N THR A 84 8.81 -1.28 -2.25
CA THR A 84 8.26 -2.22 -1.26
C THR A 84 9.36 -3.05 -0.61
N MET A 85 10.28 -3.61 -1.41
CA MET A 85 11.42 -4.39 -0.91
C MET A 85 12.39 -3.56 -0.06
N MET A 86 12.63 -2.30 -0.43
CA MET A 86 13.42 -1.39 0.38
C MET A 86 12.77 -1.12 1.75
N GLN A 87 11.45 -0.93 1.79
CA GLN A 87 10.73 -0.77 3.06
C GLN A 87 10.73 -2.05 3.90
N LEU A 88 10.60 -3.21 3.25
CA LEU A 88 10.66 -4.52 3.92
C LEU A 88 12.01 -4.78 4.60
N LYS A 89 13.10 -4.30 4.01
CA LYS A 89 14.44 -4.34 4.63
C LYS A 89 14.54 -3.46 5.89
N GLN A 90 13.74 -2.40 5.99
CA GLN A 90 13.75 -1.48 7.14
C GLN A 90 12.93 -2.02 8.33
N VAL A 91 11.98 -2.93 8.08
CA VAL A 91 11.23 -3.61 9.13
C VAL A 91 12.14 -4.66 9.79
N LYS A 92 12.80 -4.27 10.87
CA LYS A 92 13.42 -5.20 11.80
C LYS A 92 12.33 -5.80 12.69
N PHE A 93 12.15 -7.12 12.59
CA PHE A 93 11.35 -7.92 13.52
C PHE A 93 11.99 -7.94 14.91
#